data_AF-A3MVS4-F1
#
_entry.id   AF-A3MVS4-F1
#
_cell.length_a   1.000
_cell.length_b   1.000
_cell.length_c   1.000
_cell.angle_alpha   90.00
_cell.angle_beta   90.00
_cell.angle_gamma   90.00
#
_symmetry.space_group_name_H-M   'P 1'
#
loop_
_entity.id
_entity.type
_entity.pdbx_description
1 polymer ?
#
loop_
_entity_poly.entity_id
_entity_poly.type
_entity_poly.pdbx_seq_one_letter_code
_entity_poly.pdbx_strand_id
1 'polypeptide(L)'
;MIVLTELYNALPVEGGCVRLVGGWPHLTEGSCAGRYLVVERGRGVRASSAAVGGGPLVFFVAAGGPPMRFVLSEGAVRAVGDGLELFSGFVKRGLWRELEPAFFAAVARYGARCSYCTAYMEVAGRASPARRAGLIVSVGTAGGVRRVVVVSAPGHSEDFKRAVLEAYRSARAIYAFGLGVPVDVALDVYMPPRARPTAEVAPLLPIPAARPLA
;
A
#
# COMPACT_ATOMS: atom_id res chain seq x y z
N MET A 1 -8.67 -14.17 -6.28
CA MET A 1 -7.75 -13.53 -7.23
C MET A 1 -6.59 -14.49 -7.47
N ILE A 2 -6.18 -14.68 -8.72
CA ILE A 2 -5.05 -15.54 -9.10
C ILE A 2 -3.79 -14.69 -9.20
N VAL A 3 -2.68 -15.16 -8.65
CA VAL A 3 -1.43 -14.41 -8.58
C VAL A 3 -0.25 -15.28 -8.95
N LEU A 4 0.59 -14.77 -9.83
CA LEU A 4 1.88 -15.33 -10.16
C LEU A 4 2.98 -14.58 -9.41
N THR A 5 3.91 -15.32 -8.82
CA THR A 5 5.10 -14.80 -8.13
C THR A 5 6.33 -15.53 -8.66
N GLU A 6 7.53 -15.19 -8.18
CA GLU A 6 8.76 -15.88 -8.60
C GLU A 6 8.74 -17.38 -8.27
N LEU A 7 8.23 -17.75 -7.09
CA LEU A 7 8.13 -19.15 -6.66
C LEU A 7 6.87 -19.86 -7.18
N TYR A 8 5.81 -19.10 -7.46
CA TYR A 8 4.53 -19.60 -7.95
C TYR A 8 4.28 -19.00 -9.33
N ASN A 9 5.07 -19.43 -10.31
CA ASN A 9 5.29 -18.74 -11.58
C ASN A 9 4.55 -19.35 -12.77
N ALA A 10 3.66 -20.31 -12.55
CA ALA A 10 2.98 -21.04 -13.63
C ALA A 10 1.51 -21.27 -13.30
N LEU A 11 0.64 -20.82 -14.21
CA LEU A 11 -0.81 -20.93 -14.15
C LEU A 11 -1.27 -21.86 -15.27
N PRO A 12 -1.65 -23.11 -14.96
CA PRO A 12 -2.23 -24.02 -15.93
C PRO A 12 -3.59 -23.47 -16.38
N VAL A 13 -3.78 -23.33 -17.69
CA VAL A 13 -5.03 -22.87 -18.30
C VAL A 13 -5.54 -23.89 -19.30
N GLU A 14 -6.80 -23.78 -19.68
CA GLU A 14 -7.36 -24.64 -20.73
C GLU A 14 -6.58 -24.49 -22.05
N GLY A 15 -6.03 -25.59 -22.56
CA GLY A 15 -5.25 -25.60 -23.80
C GLY A 15 -3.82 -25.05 -23.70
N GLY A 16 -3.34 -24.64 -22.51
CA GLY A 16 -1.99 -24.08 -22.39
C GLY A 16 -1.53 -23.76 -20.97
N CYS A 17 -0.52 -22.90 -20.88
CA CYS A 17 0.07 -22.51 -19.61
C CYS A 17 0.58 -21.07 -19.66
N VAL A 18 0.19 -20.25 -18.68
CA VAL A 18 0.80 -18.93 -18.48
C VAL A 18 2.00 -19.11 -17.55
N ARG A 19 3.20 -18.77 -18.01
CA ARG A 19 4.45 -18.84 -17.23
C ARG A 19 5.12 -17.48 -17.13
N LEU A 20 5.77 -17.20 -16.01
CA LEU A 20 6.62 -16.01 -15.91
C LEU A 20 7.99 -16.26 -16.55
N VAL A 21 8.38 -15.40 -17.48
CA VAL A 21 9.74 -15.33 -18.05
C VAL A 21 10.25 -13.91 -17.84
N GLY A 22 11.34 -13.75 -17.09
CA GLY A 22 11.86 -12.41 -16.75
C GLY A 22 10.86 -11.52 -16.00
N GLY A 23 9.93 -12.10 -15.25
CA GLY A 23 8.86 -11.37 -14.54
C GLY A 23 7.62 -11.04 -15.39
N TRP A 24 7.60 -11.39 -16.68
CA TRP A 24 6.46 -11.17 -17.57
C TRP A 24 5.70 -12.46 -17.87
N PRO A 25 4.36 -12.43 -17.94
CA PRO A 25 3.56 -13.62 -18.25
C PRO A 25 3.58 -13.92 -19.76
N HIS A 26 3.97 -15.15 -20.10
CA HIS A 26 3.93 -15.70 -21.45
C HIS A 26 2.97 -16.87 -21.52
N LEU A 27 2.07 -16.87 -22.51
CA LEU A 27 1.26 -18.04 -22.82
C LEU A 27 2.11 -19.02 -23.63
N THR A 28 2.12 -20.28 -23.20
CA THR A 28 2.79 -21.40 -23.86
C THR A 28 1.76 -22.47 -24.18
N GLU A 29 1.92 -23.11 -25.33
CA GLU A 29 1.08 -24.24 -25.73
C GLU A 29 1.41 -25.50 -24.91
N GLY A 30 0.40 -26.33 -24.68
CA GLY A 30 0.53 -27.60 -23.98
C GLY A 30 0.28 -27.54 -22.47
N SER A 31 -0.04 -28.70 -21.90
CA SER A 31 -0.33 -28.83 -20.47
C SER A 31 0.92 -28.59 -19.62
N CYS A 32 0.78 -27.86 -18.51
CA CYS A 32 1.86 -27.70 -17.54
C CYS A 32 1.44 -28.10 -16.12
N ALA A 33 2.38 -28.72 -15.39
CA ALA A 33 2.31 -28.85 -13.94
C ALA A 33 2.77 -27.52 -13.30
N GLY A 34 1.91 -26.52 -13.35
CA GLY A 34 2.16 -25.18 -12.80
C GLY A 34 1.64 -25.03 -11.37
N ARG A 35 2.25 -24.13 -10.60
CA ARG A 35 1.74 -23.68 -9.30
C ARG A 35 1.62 -22.16 -9.29
N TYR A 36 0.48 -21.69 -8.80
CA TYR A 36 0.13 -20.28 -8.66
C TYR A 36 -0.45 -20.03 -7.27
N LEU A 37 -0.58 -18.76 -6.87
CA LEU A 37 -1.24 -18.37 -5.64
C LEU A 37 -2.70 -17.98 -5.90
N VAL A 38 -3.56 -18.32 -4.96
CA VAL A 38 -4.95 -17.87 -4.89
C VAL A 38 -5.10 -17.02 -3.64
N VAL A 39 -5.43 -15.74 -3.86
CA VAL A 39 -5.85 -14.83 -2.80
C VAL A 39 -7.37 -14.90 -2.67
N GLU A 40 -7.83 -15.45 -1.57
CA GLU A 40 -9.24 -15.52 -1.20
C GLU A 40 -9.56 -14.38 -0.24
N ARG A 41 -10.43 -13.46 -0.66
CA ARG A 41 -10.83 -12.31 0.16
C ARG A 41 -11.38 -12.80 1.50
N GLY A 42 -10.90 -12.21 2.59
CA GLY A 42 -11.29 -12.59 3.95
C GLY A 42 -10.70 -13.92 4.48
N ARG A 43 -10.04 -14.75 3.64
CA ARG A 43 -9.51 -16.06 4.04
C ARG A 43 -7.99 -16.15 4.02
N GLY A 44 -7.33 -15.43 3.10
CA GLY A 44 -5.88 -15.35 3.00
C GLY A 44 -5.34 -15.87 1.67
N VAL A 45 -4.10 -16.37 1.68
CA VAL A 45 -3.37 -16.80 0.48
C VAL A 45 -3.01 -18.27 0.56
N ARG A 46 -3.33 -19.02 -0.49
CA ARG A 46 -2.97 -20.44 -0.64
C ARG A 46 -2.39 -20.73 -2.01
N ALA A 47 -1.66 -21.82 -2.13
CA ALA A 47 -1.21 -22.33 -3.42
C ALA A 47 -2.32 -23.12 -4.11
N SER A 48 -2.26 -23.19 -5.44
CA SER A 48 -3.08 -24.05 -6.27
C SER A 48 -2.25 -24.54 -7.47
N SER A 49 -2.62 -25.70 -7.99
CA SER A 49 -2.13 -26.28 -9.24
C SER A 49 -3.28 -26.73 -10.15
N ALA A 50 -4.52 -26.42 -9.78
CA ALA A 50 -5.68 -26.75 -10.58
C ALA A 50 -5.67 -25.97 -11.89
N ALA A 51 -6.08 -26.62 -12.98
CA ALA A 51 -6.27 -25.93 -14.24
C ALA A 51 -7.40 -24.89 -14.11
N VAL A 52 -7.18 -23.71 -14.67
CA VAL A 52 -8.15 -22.62 -14.69
C VAL A 52 -8.69 -22.49 -16.12
N GLY A 53 -9.96 -22.81 -16.31
CA GLY A 53 -10.65 -22.76 -17.61
C GLY A 53 -11.88 -21.86 -17.59
N GLY A 54 -12.47 -21.65 -18.77
CA GLY A 54 -13.70 -20.89 -18.95
C GLY A 54 -13.52 -19.38 -19.10
N GLY A 55 -13.45 -18.91 -20.35
CA GLY A 55 -13.58 -17.49 -20.71
C GLY A 55 -12.40 -16.59 -20.31
N PRO A 56 -12.59 -15.25 -20.37
CA PRO A 56 -11.57 -14.28 -20.03
C PRO A 56 -11.11 -14.42 -18.57
N LEU A 57 -9.79 -14.56 -18.37
CA LEU A 57 -9.20 -14.79 -17.07
C LEU A 57 -8.41 -13.56 -16.60
N VAL A 58 -8.75 -13.05 -15.41
CA VAL A 58 -7.98 -11.99 -14.75
C VAL A 58 -7.02 -12.58 -13.74
N PHE A 59 -5.75 -12.21 -13.84
CA PHE A 59 -4.71 -12.61 -12.90
C PHE A 59 -3.74 -11.46 -12.63
N PHE A 60 -2.95 -11.62 -11.58
CA PHE A 60 -1.98 -10.64 -11.13
C PHE A 60 -0.57 -11.23 -11.22
N VAL A 61 0.40 -10.38 -11.51
CA VAL A 61 1.82 -10.74 -11.40
C VAL A 61 2.42 -9.90 -10.29
N ALA A 62 3.05 -10.56 -9.33
CA ALA A 62 3.71 -10.00 -8.17
C ALA A 62 5.15 -10.54 -8.09
N ALA A 63 5.88 -10.44 -9.20
CA ALA A 63 7.25 -10.94 -9.37
C ALA A 63 8.14 -9.82 -9.92
N GLY A 64 9.36 -9.67 -9.38
CA GLY A 64 10.35 -8.72 -9.89
C GLY A 64 10.01 -7.21 -9.81
N GLY A 65 8.89 -6.81 -9.18
CA GLY A 65 8.48 -5.40 -9.14
C GLY A 65 7.12 -5.14 -8.49
N PRO A 66 6.55 -3.94 -8.70
CA PRO A 66 5.17 -3.62 -8.32
C PRO A 66 4.20 -4.66 -8.90
N PRO A 67 3.05 -4.91 -8.23
CA PRO A 67 2.04 -5.78 -8.83
C PRO A 67 1.61 -5.23 -10.20
N MET A 68 1.11 -6.12 -11.04
CA MET A 68 0.53 -5.76 -12.34
C MET A 68 -0.70 -6.63 -12.57
N ARG A 69 -1.75 -6.04 -13.14
CA ARG A 69 -2.98 -6.76 -13.51
C ARG A 69 -2.92 -7.17 -14.97
N PHE A 70 -3.22 -8.43 -15.23
CA PHE A 70 -3.28 -9.01 -16.57
C PHE A 70 -4.64 -9.64 -16.86
N VAL A 71 -4.99 -9.65 -18.14
CA VAL A 71 -6.13 -10.40 -18.68
C VAL A 71 -5.61 -11.37 -19.73
N LEU A 72 -6.01 -12.63 -19.61
CA LEU A 72 -5.91 -13.62 -20.67
C LEU A 72 -7.27 -13.71 -21.36
N SER A 73 -7.32 -13.34 -22.63
CA SER A 73 -8.52 -13.40 -23.47
C SER A 73 -8.11 -13.74 -24.89
N GLU A 74 -8.87 -14.61 -25.57
CA GLU A 74 -8.64 -14.95 -26.99
C GLU A 74 -7.19 -15.43 -27.27
N GLY A 75 -6.60 -16.18 -26.33
CA GLY A 75 -5.21 -16.66 -26.47
C GLY A 75 -4.13 -15.59 -26.29
N ALA A 76 -4.49 -14.36 -25.90
CA ALA A 76 -3.54 -13.27 -25.68
C ALA A 76 -3.50 -12.83 -24.22
N VAL A 77 -2.29 -12.58 -23.71
CA VAL A 77 -2.06 -11.99 -22.39
C VAL A 77 -1.82 -10.50 -22.54
N ARG A 78 -2.62 -9.67 -21.86
CA ARG A 78 -2.52 -8.20 -21.92
C ARG A 78 -2.44 -7.60 -20.52
N ALA A 79 -1.51 -6.67 -20.33
CA ALA A 79 -1.46 -5.84 -19.13
C ALA A 79 -2.60 -4.81 -19.17
N VAL A 80 -3.32 -4.65 -18.07
CA VAL A 80 -4.53 -3.81 -18.00
C VAL A 80 -4.56 -2.84 -16.81
N GLY A 81 -3.59 -2.92 -15.89
CA GLY A 81 -3.57 -2.03 -14.73
C GLY A 81 -2.39 -2.26 -13.78
N ASP A 82 -2.31 -1.40 -12.77
CA ASP A 82 -1.24 -1.37 -11.76
C ASP A 82 -1.34 -2.47 -10.69
N GLY A 83 -2.43 -3.24 -10.67
CA GLY A 83 -2.59 -4.38 -9.78
C GLY A 83 -2.64 -4.05 -8.29
N LEU A 84 -2.78 -2.79 -7.88
CA LEU A 84 -2.83 -2.40 -6.47
C LEU A 84 -4.03 -3.00 -5.73
N GLU A 85 -5.13 -3.29 -6.45
CA GLU A 85 -6.30 -3.92 -5.89
C GLU A 85 -6.05 -5.34 -5.34
N LEU A 86 -4.91 -5.95 -5.69
CA LEU A 86 -4.43 -7.19 -5.10
C LEU A 86 -4.36 -7.12 -3.56
N PHE A 87 -4.06 -5.92 -3.04
CA PHE A 87 -3.88 -5.69 -1.60
C PHE A 87 -5.15 -5.18 -0.90
N SER A 88 -6.28 -5.16 -1.59
CA SER A 88 -7.60 -4.81 -1.03
C SER A 88 -8.43 -6.07 -0.75
N GLY A 89 -9.12 -6.11 0.40
CA GLY A 89 -9.82 -7.30 0.90
C GLY A 89 -8.89 -8.45 1.31
N PHE A 90 -7.65 -8.12 1.68
CA PHE A 90 -6.56 -9.03 1.94
C PHE A 90 -6.44 -9.39 3.42
N VAL A 91 -6.34 -10.68 3.75
CA VAL A 91 -6.05 -11.15 5.11
C VAL A 91 -4.67 -11.78 5.15
N LYS A 92 -3.84 -11.42 6.13
CA LYS A 92 -2.47 -11.91 6.28
C LYS A 92 -2.42 -13.32 6.89
N ARG A 93 -2.93 -14.31 6.15
CA ARG A 93 -2.96 -15.73 6.51
C ARG A 93 -2.42 -16.58 5.36
N GLY A 94 -1.74 -17.67 5.69
CA GLY A 94 -1.14 -18.58 4.71
C GLY A 94 0.09 -17.96 4.04
N LEU A 95 0.20 -18.08 2.73
CA LEU A 95 1.36 -17.67 1.92
C LEU A 95 1.38 -16.16 1.61
N TRP A 96 0.87 -15.33 2.52
CA TRP A 96 0.69 -13.89 2.29
C TRP A 96 2.02 -13.14 2.11
N ARG A 97 3.10 -13.65 2.74
CA ARG A 97 4.44 -13.07 2.67
C ARG A 97 5.03 -13.09 1.25
N GLU A 98 4.59 -14.01 0.40
CA GLU A 98 4.99 -14.06 -1.02
C GLU A 98 4.58 -12.80 -1.78
N LEU A 99 3.56 -12.08 -1.31
CA LEU A 99 3.07 -10.85 -1.95
C LEU A 99 3.69 -9.57 -1.35
N GLU A 100 4.39 -9.68 -0.23
CA GLU A 100 4.97 -8.55 0.49
C GLU A 100 6.02 -7.79 -0.34
N PRO A 101 6.94 -8.45 -1.08
CA PRO A 101 7.89 -7.75 -1.93
C PRO A 101 7.22 -6.88 -3.00
N ALA A 102 6.14 -7.37 -3.62
CA ALA A 102 5.39 -6.62 -4.62
C ALA A 102 4.70 -5.38 -4.01
N PHE A 103 4.15 -5.50 -2.80
CA PHE A 103 3.61 -4.35 -2.06
C PHE A 103 4.70 -3.29 -1.83
N PHE A 104 5.88 -3.71 -1.38
CA PHE A 104 7.00 -2.81 -1.11
C PHE A 104 7.48 -2.12 -2.37
N ALA A 105 7.58 -2.85 -3.48
CA ALA A 105 7.94 -2.30 -4.77
C ALA A 105 6.91 -1.27 -5.26
N ALA A 106 5.61 -1.51 -5.05
CA ALA A 106 4.55 -0.55 -5.41
C ALA A 106 4.69 0.76 -4.61
N VAL A 107 4.82 0.64 -3.29
CA VAL A 107 5.00 1.79 -2.39
C VAL A 107 6.30 2.54 -2.70
N ALA A 108 7.38 1.82 -3.00
CA ALA A 108 8.66 2.42 -3.37
C ALA A 108 8.59 3.17 -4.70
N ARG A 109 7.97 2.58 -5.73
CA ARG A 109 7.77 3.20 -7.04
C ARG A 109 6.95 4.47 -6.96
N TYR A 110 5.87 4.44 -6.18
CA TYR A 110 5.05 5.63 -5.93
C TYR A 110 5.84 6.69 -5.16
N GLY A 111 6.48 6.30 -4.05
CA GLY A 111 7.33 7.16 -3.22
C GLY A 111 8.44 7.88 -3.99
N ALA A 112 9.02 7.23 -5.00
CA ALA A 112 10.08 7.81 -5.82
C ALA A 112 9.59 8.86 -6.84
N ARG A 113 8.28 8.96 -7.09
CA ARG A 113 7.69 9.82 -8.13
C ARG A 113 6.77 10.89 -7.59
N CYS A 114 6.31 10.77 -6.35
CA CYS A 114 5.44 11.76 -5.73
C CYS A 114 6.24 12.96 -5.23
N SER A 115 5.85 14.16 -5.63
CA SER A 115 6.24 15.41 -4.94
C SER A 115 5.52 15.56 -3.61
N TYR A 116 4.28 15.06 -3.55
CA TYR A 116 3.44 14.99 -2.37
C TYR A 116 2.81 13.60 -2.33
N CYS A 117 3.12 12.82 -1.30
CA CYS A 117 2.79 11.40 -1.25
C CYS A 117 1.61 11.17 -0.32
N THR A 118 0.56 10.53 -0.84
CA THR A 118 -0.63 10.17 -0.06
C THR A 118 -0.89 8.67 -0.15
N ALA A 119 -1.30 8.08 0.97
CA ALA A 119 -1.75 6.71 1.05
C ALA A 119 -2.99 6.60 1.93
N TYR A 120 -3.84 5.67 1.54
CA TYR A 120 -5.06 5.29 2.23
C TYR A 120 -5.03 3.82 2.58
N MET A 121 -5.35 3.48 3.83
CA MET A 121 -5.45 2.10 4.29
C MET A 121 -6.62 1.94 5.26
N GLU A 122 -7.52 1.00 4.98
CA GLU A 122 -8.45 0.48 5.97
C GLU A 122 -7.95 -0.88 6.45
N VAL A 123 -7.69 -1.00 7.74
CA VAL A 123 -7.03 -2.18 8.29
C VAL A 123 -7.65 -2.65 9.59
N ALA A 124 -7.63 -3.96 9.81
CA ALA A 124 -7.84 -4.53 11.13
C ALA A 124 -6.50 -4.73 11.84
N GLY A 125 -6.37 -4.24 13.07
CA GLY A 125 -5.21 -4.48 13.92
C GLY A 125 -4.68 -3.23 14.59
N ARG A 126 -3.44 -3.32 15.10
CA ARG A 126 -2.76 -2.22 15.81
C ARG A 126 -1.95 -1.34 14.85
N ALA A 127 -2.52 -1.00 13.70
CA ALA A 127 -1.86 -0.05 12.80
C ALA A 127 -1.83 1.33 13.47
N SER A 128 -0.63 1.74 13.89
CA SER A 128 -0.35 3.03 14.50
C SER A 128 1.06 3.47 14.05
N PRO A 129 1.23 3.87 12.77
CA PRO A 129 2.52 4.32 12.27
C PRO A 129 3.04 5.47 13.11
N ALA A 130 4.35 5.48 13.37
CA ALA A 130 4.96 6.55 14.16
C ALA A 130 4.80 7.91 13.46
N ARG A 131 4.38 8.93 14.21
CA ARG A 131 4.38 10.32 13.73
C ARG A 131 5.82 10.80 13.56
N ARG A 132 6.08 11.56 12.49
CA ARG A 132 7.39 12.12 12.17
C ARG A 132 7.24 13.54 11.61
N ALA A 133 8.29 14.35 11.69
CA ALA A 133 8.31 15.65 11.04
C ALA A 133 8.08 15.50 9.53
N GLY A 134 7.22 16.34 8.94
CA GLY A 134 6.87 16.26 7.51
C GLY A 134 5.92 15.12 7.14
N LEU A 135 5.39 14.38 8.12
CA LEU A 135 4.48 13.26 7.94
C LEU A 135 3.24 13.39 8.83
N ILE A 136 2.06 13.36 8.20
CA ILE A 136 0.78 13.28 8.91
C ILE A 136 0.22 11.88 8.78
N VAL A 137 -0.10 11.32 9.95
CA VAL A 137 -0.76 10.03 10.09
C VAL A 137 -2.06 10.25 10.85
N SER A 138 -3.18 10.23 10.12
CA SER A 138 -4.52 10.26 10.71
C SER A 138 -5.01 8.84 10.88
N VAL A 139 -5.43 8.48 12.11
CA VAL A 139 -5.97 7.17 12.44
C VAL A 139 -7.38 7.35 13.00
N GLY A 140 -8.39 7.12 12.17
CA GLY A 140 -9.78 7.01 12.61
C GLY A 140 -10.09 5.57 13.00
N THR A 141 -10.88 5.35 14.05
CA THR A 141 -11.35 4.01 14.41
C THR A 141 -12.87 3.97 14.39
N ALA A 142 -13.44 3.05 13.61
CA ALA A 142 -14.88 2.80 13.57
C ALA A 142 -15.12 1.29 13.44
N GLY A 143 -15.93 0.70 14.33
CA GLY A 143 -16.30 -0.72 14.25
C GLY A 143 -15.12 -1.71 14.26
N GLY A 144 -14.00 -1.38 14.93
CA GLY A 144 -12.79 -2.22 14.96
C GLY A 144 -11.92 -2.14 13.70
N VAL A 145 -12.34 -1.36 12.69
CA VAL A 145 -11.54 -1.00 11.52
C VAL A 145 -10.81 0.32 11.79
N ARG A 146 -9.52 0.35 11.48
CA ARG A 146 -8.72 1.57 11.53
C ARG A 146 -8.52 2.10 10.13
N ARG A 147 -8.93 3.36 9.94
CA ARG A 147 -8.66 4.15 8.75
C ARG A 147 -7.34 4.89 8.97
N VAL A 148 -6.30 4.48 8.28
CA VAL A 148 -4.97 5.08 8.30
C VAL A 148 -4.79 5.90 7.04
N VAL A 149 -4.58 7.20 7.20
CA VAL A 149 -4.23 8.12 6.13
C VAL A 149 -2.82 8.60 6.37
N VAL A 150 -1.93 8.40 5.39
CA VAL A 150 -0.53 8.83 5.45
C VAL A 150 -0.30 9.89 4.40
N VAL A 151 0.27 11.01 4.82
CA VAL A 151 0.52 12.18 3.99
C VAL A 151 1.92 12.67 4.26
N SER A 152 2.74 12.86 3.22
CA SER A 152 4.08 13.43 3.39
C SER A 152 4.27 14.70 2.56
N ALA A 153 4.91 15.68 3.19
CA ALA A 153 5.41 16.87 2.52
C ALA A 153 6.52 16.53 1.50
N PRO A 154 6.82 17.45 0.55
CA PRO A 154 7.93 17.29 -0.37
C PRO A 154 9.26 16.99 0.33
N GLY A 155 10.05 16.08 -0.22
CA GLY A 155 11.34 15.65 0.35
C GLY A 155 11.25 14.56 1.43
N HIS A 156 10.05 14.15 1.85
CA HIS A 156 9.84 13.16 2.93
C HIS A 156 9.35 11.78 2.43
N SER A 157 9.64 11.41 1.18
CA SER A 157 9.16 10.16 0.58
C SER A 157 9.69 8.89 1.27
N GLU A 158 10.90 8.93 1.86
CA GLU A 158 11.43 7.80 2.66
C GLU A 158 10.62 7.55 3.94
N ASP A 159 10.17 8.61 4.60
CA ASP A 159 9.35 8.50 5.80
C ASP A 159 7.93 8.08 5.47
N PHE A 160 7.39 8.56 4.35
CA PHE A 160 6.14 8.05 3.77
C PHE A 160 6.21 6.54 3.55
N LYS A 161 7.23 6.05 2.83
CA LYS A 161 7.40 4.62 2.55
C LYS A 161 7.44 3.84 3.86
N ARG A 162 8.28 4.24 4.82
CA ARG A 162 8.37 3.57 6.13
C ARG A 162 7.03 3.51 6.86
N ALA A 163 6.28 4.60 6.90
CA ALA A 163 4.99 4.65 7.59
C ALA A 163 3.93 3.73 6.95
N VAL A 164 3.85 3.70 5.62
CA VAL A 164 2.95 2.79 4.89
C VAL A 164 3.34 1.33 5.11
N LEU A 165 4.65 1.02 5.07
CA LEU A 165 5.12 -0.34 5.32
C LEU A 165 4.91 -0.79 6.77
N GLU A 166 5.04 0.11 7.73
CA GLU A 166 4.72 -0.16 9.14
C GLU A 166 3.22 -0.42 9.34
N ALA A 167 2.36 0.41 8.73
CA ALA A 167 0.91 0.19 8.72
C ALA A 167 0.56 -1.18 8.12
N TYR A 168 1.17 -1.51 6.97
CA TYR A 168 1.00 -2.81 6.33
C TYR A 168 1.42 -3.93 7.27
N ARG A 169 2.67 -3.96 7.77
CA ARG A 169 3.21 -5.03 8.61
C ARG A 169 2.41 -5.26 9.89
N SER A 170 1.91 -4.19 10.52
CA SER A 170 1.13 -4.25 11.76
C SER A 170 -0.34 -4.64 11.56
N ALA A 171 -0.86 -4.52 10.33
CA ALA A 171 -2.21 -4.93 9.99
C ALA A 171 -2.34 -6.47 9.93
N ARG A 172 -3.43 -7.00 10.47
CA ARG A 172 -3.83 -8.41 10.31
C ARG A 172 -4.64 -8.62 9.03
N ALA A 173 -5.43 -7.61 8.65
CA ALA A 173 -6.19 -7.58 7.41
C ALA A 173 -6.19 -6.15 6.85
N ILE A 174 -6.31 -6.06 5.52
CA ILE A 174 -6.35 -4.83 4.74
C ILE A 174 -7.65 -4.88 3.93
N TYR A 175 -8.62 -4.07 4.31
CA TYR A 175 -9.92 -4.00 3.65
C TYR A 175 -9.84 -3.16 2.38
N ALA A 176 -9.13 -2.04 2.44
CA ALA A 176 -8.89 -1.15 1.32
C ALA A 176 -7.46 -0.60 1.37
N PHE A 177 -6.85 -0.43 0.20
CA PHE A 177 -5.57 0.22 0.02
C PHE A 177 -5.58 1.11 -1.22
N GLY A 178 -4.96 2.28 -1.13
CA GLY A 178 -4.75 3.18 -2.25
C GLY A 178 -3.53 4.06 -2.06
N LEU A 179 -2.91 4.44 -3.17
CA LEU A 179 -1.81 5.40 -3.27
C LEU A 179 -2.26 6.57 -4.13
N GLY A 180 -1.79 7.78 -3.84
CA GLY A 180 -2.18 8.97 -4.62
C GLY A 180 -3.64 9.35 -4.45
N VAL A 181 -4.28 8.94 -3.35
CA VAL A 181 -5.65 9.31 -3.06
C VAL A 181 -5.76 10.82 -2.79
N PRO A 182 -6.79 11.51 -3.32
CA PRO A 182 -7.11 12.86 -2.89
C PRO A 182 -7.57 12.78 -1.43
N VAL A 183 -6.94 13.58 -0.58
CA VAL A 183 -7.25 13.65 0.85
C VAL A 183 -7.45 15.10 1.23
N ASP A 184 -8.59 15.40 1.85
CA ASP A 184 -8.84 16.68 2.49
C ASP A 184 -8.06 16.71 3.80
N VAL A 185 -6.77 17.02 3.70
CA VAL A 185 -5.89 17.15 4.86
C VAL A 185 -5.93 18.60 5.33
N ALA A 186 -6.06 18.81 6.64
CA ALA A 186 -6.06 20.13 7.23
C ALA A 186 -4.77 20.90 6.86
N LEU A 187 -4.88 22.23 6.78
CA LEU A 187 -3.80 23.11 6.33
C LEU A 187 -2.53 23.07 7.21
N ASP A 188 -2.60 22.39 8.36
CA ASP A 188 -1.49 22.20 9.29
C ASP A 188 -0.36 21.31 8.73
N VAL A 189 -0.64 20.49 7.71
CA VAL A 189 0.39 19.76 6.93
C VAL A 189 1.39 20.70 6.28
N TYR A 190 0.94 21.89 5.89
CA TYR A 190 1.73 22.86 5.14
C TYR A 190 2.49 23.82 6.04
N MET A 191 2.28 23.75 7.37
CA MET A 191 2.98 24.61 8.31
C MET A 191 4.22 23.89 8.88
N PRO A 192 5.38 24.57 8.97
CA PRO A 192 6.51 24.05 9.72
C PRO A 192 6.08 23.73 11.17
N PRO A 193 6.73 22.76 11.84
CA PRO A 193 6.39 22.43 13.22
C PRO A 193 6.42 23.73 14.04
N ARG A 194 5.27 24.11 14.62
CA ARG A 194 5.23 25.26 15.52
C ARG A 194 6.26 24.98 16.60
N ALA A 195 7.28 25.85 16.68
CA ALA A 195 8.17 25.87 17.83
C ALA A 195 7.27 25.83 19.06
N ARG A 196 7.48 24.86 19.95
CA ARG A 196 6.82 24.88 21.26
C ARG A 196 7.08 26.29 21.78
N PRO A 197 6.06 27.08 22.16
CA PRO A 197 6.33 28.27 22.92
C PRO A 197 7.04 27.76 24.17
N THR A 198 8.36 27.98 24.23
CA THR A 198 9.06 28.04 25.50
C THR A 198 8.30 29.12 26.24
N ALA A 199 7.47 28.69 27.19
CA ALA A 199 6.84 29.57 28.15
C ALA A 199 7.95 30.09 29.07
N GLU A 200 8.85 30.89 28.51
CA GLU A 200 9.56 31.90 29.26
C GLU A 200 8.61 33.10 29.21
N VAL A 201 7.68 33.09 30.15
CA VAL A 201 6.95 34.30 30.51
C VAL A 201 8.02 35.31 30.89
N ALA A 202 8.34 36.23 29.98
CA ALA A 202 9.13 37.39 30.32
C ALA A 202 8.44 38.05 31.52
N PRO A 203 9.12 38.24 32.67
CA PRO A 203 8.50 38.93 33.79
C PRO A 203 8.02 40.30 33.30
N LEU A 204 6.73 40.56 33.52
CA LEU A 204 6.15 41.88 33.28
C LEU A 204 6.99 42.90 34.04
N LEU A 205 7.73 43.72 33.29
CA LEU A 205 8.41 44.88 33.88
C LEU A 205 7.34 45.76 34.52
N PRO A 206 7.46 46.11 35.81
CA PRO A 206 6.50 47.01 36.44
C PRO A 206 6.55 48.35 35.73
N ILE A 207 5.39 48.81 35.26
CA ILE A 207 5.21 50.15 34.70
C ILE A 207 5.53 51.15 35.81
N PRO A 208 6.53 52.03 35.67
CA PRO A 208 6.80 53.05 36.67
C PRO A 208 5.61 53.99 36.75
N ALA A 209 5.08 54.18 37.96
CA ALA A 209 4.00 55.12 38.23
C ALA A 209 4.42 56.53 37.77
N ALA A 210 3.56 57.16 36.97
CA ALA A 210 3.74 58.54 36.56
C ALA A 210 3.82 59.44 37.80
N ARG A 211 4.93 60.20 37.93
CA ARG A 211 5.03 61.26 38.92
C ARG A 211 4.08 62.39 38.53
N PRO A 212 3.22 62.89 39.43
CA PRO A 212 2.50 64.13 39.20
C PRO A 212 3.52 65.28 39.13
N LEU A 213 3.41 66.10 38.09
CA LEU A 213 4.12 67.38 37.98
C LEU A 213 3.57 68.32 39.07
N ALA A 214 4.47 68.82 39.91
CA ALA A 214 4.23 69.91 40.84
C ALA A 214 4.46 71.26 40.15
#